data_AF-A0A497NDE5-F1
#
_entry.id   AF-A0A497NDE5-F1
#
_cell.length_a   1.000
_cell.length_b   1.000
_cell.length_c   1.000
_cell.angle_alpha   90.00
_cell.angle_beta   90.00
_cell.angle_gamma   90.00
#
_symmetry.space_group_name_H-M   'P 1'
#
loop_
_entity.id
_entity.type
_entity.pdbx_description
1 polymer ?
#
loop_
_entity_poly.entity_id
_entity_poly.type
_entity_poly.pdbx_seq_one_letter_code
_entity_poly.pdbx_strand_id
1 'polypeptide(L)'
;MPKKALEALRKRAEEEGRPPEEVASEAKELLARGDFVQASEKARGAAAQAVKAVAARKGRVLRSHRFVTSLVERLGDEELRRLWSAAGELHRNFYEAWLPPALVKGYVEDVDTFTVRLREVERLNS
;
A
#
# COMPACT_ATOMS: atom_id res chain seq x y z
N MET A 1 23.48 -4.11 -10.70
CA MET A 1 23.06 -5.45 -10.20
C MET A 1 22.86 -6.38 -11.38
N PRO A 2 23.22 -7.67 -11.29
CA PRO A 2 23.01 -8.63 -12.37
C PRO A 2 21.51 -8.87 -12.62
N LYS A 3 21.07 -9.02 -13.87
CA LYS A 3 19.66 -9.29 -14.26
C LYS A 3 19.03 -10.42 -13.43
N LYS A 4 19.79 -11.48 -13.19
CA LYS A 4 19.36 -12.68 -12.43
C LYS A 4 19.02 -12.38 -10.96
N ALA A 5 19.73 -11.45 -10.33
CA ALA A 5 19.48 -11.04 -8.94
C ALA A 5 18.23 -10.16 -8.83
N LEU A 6 17.98 -9.35 -9.86
CA LEU A 6 16.76 -8.55 -10.01
C LEU A 6 15.53 -9.43 -10.20
N GLU A 7 15.64 -10.46 -11.03
CA GLU A 7 14.58 -11.43 -11.30
C GLU A 7 14.26 -12.30 -10.08
N ALA A 8 15.28 -12.73 -9.32
CA ALA A 8 15.09 -13.44 -8.05
C ALA A 8 14.43 -12.57 -6.97
N LEU A 9 14.79 -11.29 -6.87
CA LEU A 9 14.14 -10.34 -5.95
C LEU A 9 12.69 -10.08 -6.34
N ARG A 10 12.39 -9.98 -7.64
CA ARG A 10 11.03 -9.84 -8.16
C ARG A 10 10.18 -11.07 -7.84
N LYS A 11 10.68 -12.27 -8.16
CA LYS A 11 10.00 -13.55 -7.89
C LYS A 11 9.75 -13.74 -6.38
N ARG A 12 10.74 -13.39 -5.55
CA ARG A 12 10.64 -13.46 -4.10
C ARG A 12 9.67 -12.44 -3.50
N ALA A 13 9.62 -11.22 -4.03
CA ALA A 13 8.61 -10.24 -3.62
C ALA A 13 7.18 -10.64 -4.05
N GLU A 14 7.05 -11.33 -5.20
CA GLU A 14 5.80 -11.93 -5.67
C GLU A 14 5.40 -13.20 -4.87
N GLU A 15 6.36 -13.97 -4.36
CA GLU A 15 6.15 -15.23 -3.61
C GLU A 15 6.01 -15.04 -2.08
N GLU A 16 6.68 -14.06 -1.47
CA GLU A 16 6.69 -13.85 0.00
C GLU A 16 5.65 -12.80 0.47
N GLY A 17 5.02 -12.06 -0.45
CA GLY A 17 4.02 -11.03 -0.14
C GLY A 17 2.60 -11.49 -0.45
N ARG A 18 1.68 -11.37 0.52
CA ARG A 18 0.24 -11.52 0.23
C ARG A 18 -0.21 -10.43 -0.76
N PRO A 19 -1.07 -10.76 -1.75
CA PRO A 19 -1.61 -9.77 -2.68
C PRO A 19 -2.23 -8.57 -1.93
N PRO A 20 -1.93 -7.32 -2.32
CA PRO A 20 -2.50 -6.14 -1.68
C PRO A 20 -4.03 -6.17 -1.61
N GLU A 21 -4.69 -6.74 -2.63
CA GLU A 21 -6.15 -6.88 -2.69
C GLU A 21 -6.69 -7.83 -1.62
N GLU A 22 -5.99 -8.92 -1.34
CA GLU A 22 -6.35 -9.87 -0.30
C GLU A 22 -6.26 -9.20 1.08
N VAL A 23 -5.19 -8.45 1.32
CA VAL A 23 -4.99 -7.74 2.58
C VAL A 23 -6.00 -6.58 2.74
N ALA A 24 -6.36 -5.89 1.65
CA ALA A 24 -7.40 -4.87 1.66
C ALA A 24 -8.80 -5.46 1.92
N SER A 25 -9.09 -6.66 1.41
CA SER A 25 -10.32 -7.39 1.70
C SER A 25 -10.44 -7.71 3.20
N GLU A 26 -9.35 -8.19 3.83
CA GLU A 26 -9.34 -8.42 5.28
C GLU A 26 -9.62 -7.14 6.08
N ALA A 27 -9.04 -6.02 5.66
CA ALA A 27 -9.29 -4.72 6.32
C ALA A 27 -10.77 -4.34 6.28
N LYS A 28 -11.44 -4.57 5.14
CA LYS A 28 -12.89 -4.33 4.96
C LYS A 28 -13.74 -5.26 5.81
N GLU A 29 -13.35 -6.53 5.94
CA GLU A 29 -14.04 -7.48 6.83
C GLU A 29 -13.93 -7.08 8.30
N LEU A 30 -12.75 -6.64 8.73
CA LEU A 30 -12.52 -6.16 10.10
C LEU A 30 -13.32 -4.88 10.38
N LEU A 31 -13.36 -3.95 9.42
CA LEU A 31 -14.25 -2.78 9.49
C LEU A 31 -15.71 -3.17 9.69
N ALA A 32 -16.22 -4.13 8.90
CA ALA A 32 -17.60 -4.58 8.99
C ALA A 32 -17.94 -5.21 10.35
N ARG A 33 -16.94 -5.78 11.03
CA ARG A 33 -17.05 -6.35 12.38
C ARG A 33 -16.83 -5.32 13.49
N GLY A 34 -16.49 -4.07 13.16
CA GLY A 34 -16.18 -3.02 14.13
C GLY A 34 -14.79 -3.10 14.75
N ASP A 35 -13.89 -3.92 14.21
CA ASP A 35 -12.50 -4.00 14.66
C ASP A 35 -11.64 -2.95 13.95
N PHE A 36 -11.79 -1.70 14.38
CA PHE A 36 -11.16 -0.55 13.74
C PHE A 36 -9.63 -0.53 13.87
N VAL A 37 -9.09 -1.08 14.97
CA VAL A 37 -7.64 -1.14 15.21
C VAL A 37 -7.00 -2.13 14.24
N GLN A 38 -7.54 -3.36 14.14
CA GLN A 38 -7.01 -4.34 13.21
C GLN A 38 -7.29 -3.98 11.75
N ALA A 39 -8.44 -3.38 11.45
CA ALA A 39 -8.71 -2.84 10.11
C ALA A 39 -7.62 -1.83 9.68
N SER A 40 -7.17 -0.98 10.61
CA SER A 40 -6.12 0.00 10.36
C SER A 40 -4.76 -0.67 10.07
N GLU A 41 -4.39 -1.69 10.83
CA GLU A 41 -3.18 -2.47 10.62
C GLU A 41 -3.16 -3.11 9.23
N LYS A 42 -4.27 -3.78 8.87
CA LYS A 42 -4.39 -4.50 7.60
C LYS A 42 -4.37 -3.55 6.42
N ALA A 43 -5.14 -2.47 6.45
CA ALA A 43 -5.11 -1.48 5.37
C ALA A 43 -3.71 -0.86 5.20
N ARG A 44 -3.05 -0.46 6.28
CA ARG A 44 -1.65 -0.01 6.20
C ARG A 44 -0.73 -1.07 5.57
N GLY A 45 -0.93 -2.34 5.93
CA GLY A 45 -0.23 -3.48 5.34
C GLY A 45 -0.46 -3.60 3.83
N ALA A 46 -1.70 -3.49 3.38
CA ALA A 46 -2.07 -3.52 1.96
C ALA A 46 -1.37 -2.41 1.17
N ALA A 47 -1.38 -1.17 1.68
CA ALA A 47 -0.67 -0.05 1.05
C ALA A 47 0.83 -0.32 0.93
N ALA A 48 1.47 -0.86 1.98
CA ALA A 48 2.88 -1.19 1.97
C ALA A 48 3.21 -2.30 0.96
N GLN A 49 2.36 -3.33 0.84
CA GLN A 49 2.54 -4.41 -0.14
C GLN A 49 2.36 -3.91 -1.57
N ALA A 50 1.38 -3.04 -1.83
CA ALA A 50 1.20 -2.45 -3.17
C ALA A 50 2.43 -1.65 -3.60
N VAL A 51 3.00 -0.83 -2.70
CA VAL A 51 4.23 -0.09 -2.97
C VAL A 51 5.41 -1.04 -3.25
N LYS A 52 5.52 -2.15 -2.50
CA LYS A 52 6.53 -3.20 -2.73
C LYS A 52 6.40 -3.86 -4.10
N ALA A 53 5.18 -4.20 -4.51
CA ALA A 53 4.91 -4.79 -5.81
C ALA A 53 5.39 -3.87 -6.95
N VAL A 54 5.01 -2.59 -6.90
CA VAL A 54 5.42 -1.58 -7.90
C VAL A 54 6.94 -1.40 -7.93
N ALA A 55 7.57 -1.34 -6.75
CA ALA A 55 9.02 -1.18 -6.64
C ALA A 55 9.78 -2.38 -7.21
N ALA A 56 9.37 -3.60 -6.85
CA ALA A 56 9.99 -4.83 -7.31
C ALA A 56 9.92 -4.96 -8.85
N ARG A 57 8.78 -4.64 -9.47
CA ARG A 57 8.63 -4.63 -10.94
C ARG A 57 9.54 -3.60 -11.61
N LYS A 58 9.78 -2.45 -10.97
CA LYS A 58 10.73 -1.43 -11.44
C LYS A 58 12.19 -1.74 -11.11
N GLY A 59 12.46 -2.92 -10.56
CA GLY A 59 13.80 -3.34 -10.17
C GLY A 59 14.42 -2.51 -9.05
N ARG A 60 13.58 -1.90 -8.21
CA ARG A 60 14.01 -1.09 -7.08
C ARG A 60 13.70 -1.82 -5.78
N VAL A 61 14.65 -1.81 -4.85
CA VAL A 61 14.42 -2.26 -3.48
C VAL A 61 13.94 -1.07 -2.66
N LEU A 62 12.80 -1.22 -1.99
CA LEU A 62 12.30 -0.19 -1.07
C LEU A 62 13.21 -0.11 0.15
N ARG A 63 13.94 1.00 0.24
CA ARG A 63 14.77 1.32 1.42
C ARG A 63 14.20 2.44 2.29
N SER A 64 13.11 3.10 1.86
CA SER A 64 12.50 4.23 2.58
C SER A 64 11.16 4.66 1.96
N HIS A 65 10.44 5.56 2.65
CA HIS A 65 9.24 6.24 2.14
C HIS A 65 9.48 7.06 0.86
N ARG A 66 10.75 7.38 0.52
CA ARG A 66 11.10 8.21 -0.65
C ARG A 66 10.63 7.63 -1.99
N PHE A 67 10.35 6.32 -2.06
CA PHE A 67 9.88 5.72 -3.30
C PHE A 67 8.53 6.27 -3.74
N VAL A 68 7.57 6.43 -2.82
CA VAL A 68 6.25 6.98 -3.16
C VAL A 68 6.39 8.43 -3.63
N THR A 69 7.20 9.24 -2.95
CA THR A 69 7.52 10.60 -3.39
C THR A 69 8.10 10.63 -4.81
N SER A 70 9.10 9.78 -5.10
CA SER A 70 9.69 9.71 -6.44
C SER A 70 8.70 9.20 -7.50
N LEU A 71 7.71 8.41 -7.09
CA LEU A 71 6.67 7.92 -7.98
C LEU A 71 5.69 9.04 -8.32
N VAL A 72 5.28 9.82 -7.31
CA VAL A 72 4.44 11.02 -7.45
C VAL A 72 5.10 12.02 -8.39
N GLU A 73 6.36 12.40 -8.13
CA GLU A 73 7.10 13.36 -8.96
C GLU A 73 7.18 12.91 -10.43
N ARG A 74 7.47 11.63 -10.66
CA ARG A 74 7.61 11.08 -12.01
C ARG A 74 6.28 11.03 -12.78
N LEU A 75 5.16 10.83 -12.07
CA LEU A 75 3.84 10.69 -12.68
C LEU A 75 3.05 12.00 -12.71
N GLY A 76 3.46 13.01 -11.92
CA GLY A 76 2.67 14.21 -11.68
C GLY A 76 1.36 13.92 -10.93
N ASP A 77 1.26 12.79 -10.24
CA ASP A 77 0.03 12.31 -9.60
C ASP A 77 0.04 12.65 -8.10
N GLU A 78 -0.42 13.87 -7.78
CA GLU A 78 -0.56 14.34 -6.39
C GLU A 78 -1.59 13.56 -5.58
N GLU A 79 -2.54 12.88 -6.24
CA GLU A 79 -3.55 12.07 -5.58
C GLU A 79 -2.90 10.85 -4.93
N LEU A 80 -1.91 10.21 -5.58
CA LEU A 80 -1.11 9.15 -4.96
C LEU A 80 -0.46 9.59 -3.64
N ARG A 81 0.02 10.83 -3.55
CA ARG A 81 0.60 11.36 -2.31
C ARG A 81 -0.45 11.49 -1.22
N ARG A 82 -1.64 12.01 -1.56
CA ARG A 82 -2.74 12.20 -0.61
C ARG A 82 -3.28 10.87 -0.09
N LEU A 83 -3.54 9.92 -0.99
CA LEU A 83 -4.00 8.58 -0.61
C LEU A 83 -2.96 7.83 0.22
N TRP A 84 -1.66 8.01 -0.07
CA TRP A 84 -0.59 7.43 0.76
C TRP A 84 -0.58 7.96 2.19
N SER A 85 -0.97 9.23 2.41
CA SER A 85 -1.08 9.79 3.77
C SER A 85 -2.11 9.07 4.63
N ALA A 86 -3.19 8.52 4.06
CA ALA A 86 -4.18 7.73 4.79
C ALA A 86 -3.55 6.49 5.46
N ALA A 87 -2.62 5.82 4.79
CA ALA A 87 -1.87 4.70 5.37
C ALA A 87 -1.02 5.13 6.58
N GLY A 88 -0.57 6.39 6.63
CA GLY A 88 0.14 6.98 7.77
C GLY A 88 -0.77 7.17 8.98
N GLU A 89 -1.98 7.70 8.78
CA GLU A 89 -2.98 7.88 9.84
C GLU A 89 -3.44 6.53 10.41
N LEU A 90 -3.68 5.54 9.54
CA LEU A 90 -4.02 4.18 9.97
C LEU A 90 -2.88 3.50 10.72
N HIS A 91 -1.62 3.74 10.33
CA HIS A 91 -0.47 3.25 11.07
C HIS A 91 -0.45 3.80 12.50
N ARG A 92 -0.74 5.10 12.65
CA ARG A 92 -0.84 5.75 13.96
C ARG A 92 -2.00 5.20 14.76
N ASN A 93 -3.16 5.03 14.13
CA ASN A 93 -4.35 4.50 14.78
C ASN A 93 -4.16 3.09 15.33
N PHE A 94 -3.37 2.25 14.65
CA PHE A 94 -3.04 0.92 15.16
C PHE A 94 -2.35 0.97 16.54
N TYR A 95 -1.51 1.97 16.79
CA TYR A 95 -0.82 2.13 18.09
C TYR A 95 -1.63 2.92 19.11
N GLU A 96 -2.34 3.95 18.67
CA GLU A 96 -2.97 4.93 19.57
C GLU A 96 -4.48 4.70 19.77
N ALA A 97 -5.14 3.89 18.92
CA ALA A 97 -6.58 3.62 18.93
C ALA A 97 -7.45 4.89 19.06
N TRP A 98 -7.01 5.97 18.43
CA TRP A 98 -7.49 7.33 18.67
C TRP A 98 -8.45 7.87 17.60
N LEU A 99 -8.50 7.23 16.42
CA LEU A 99 -9.37 7.68 15.34
C LEU A 99 -10.84 7.27 15.58
N PRO A 100 -11.79 8.18 15.35
CA PRO A 100 -13.20 7.83 15.26
C PRO A 100 -13.46 6.78 14.16
N PRO A 101 -14.43 5.87 14.35
CA PRO A 101 -14.79 4.84 13.37
C PRO A 101 -15.00 5.34 11.93
N ALA A 102 -15.66 6.50 11.78
CA ALA A 102 -15.92 7.11 10.48
C ALA A 102 -14.63 7.48 9.73
N LEU A 103 -13.60 7.97 10.44
CA LEU A 103 -12.30 8.28 9.85
C LEU A 103 -11.54 7.01 9.49
N VAL A 104 -11.61 5.97 10.33
CA VAL A 104 -10.99 4.67 10.01
C VAL A 104 -11.60 4.10 8.73
N LYS A 105 -12.94 4.13 8.61
CA LYS A 105 -13.62 3.69 7.39
C LYS A 105 -13.14 4.47 6.16
N GLY A 106 -13.14 5.81 6.22
CA GLY A 106 -12.69 6.64 5.11
C GLY A 106 -11.24 6.36 4.69
N TYR A 107 -10.32 6.27 5.66
CA TYR A 107 -8.91 5.99 5.34
C TYR A 107 -8.66 4.58 4.80
N VAL A 108 -9.47 3.58 5.18
CA VAL A 108 -9.38 2.24 4.57
C VAL A 108 -9.87 2.28 3.12
N GLU A 109 -10.91 3.06 2.81
CA GLU A 109 -11.39 3.28 1.43
C GLU A 109 -10.34 4.04 0.59
N ASP A 110 -9.66 5.02 1.18
CA ASP A 110 -8.55 5.73 0.53
C ASP A 110 -7.37 4.78 0.24
N VAL A 111 -7.04 3.88 1.17
CA VAL A 111 -6.02 2.85 0.94
C VAL A 111 -6.43 1.88 -0.16
N ASP A 112 -7.70 1.46 -0.22
CA ASP A 112 -8.19 0.60 -1.28
C ASP A 112 -8.00 1.29 -2.65
N THR A 113 -8.42 2.56 -2.75
CA THR A 113 -8.22 3.40 -3.93
C THR A 113 -6.75 3.53 -4.30
N PHE A 114 -5.86 3.72 -3.31
CA PHE A 114 -4.42 3.77 -3.50
C PHE A 114 -3.88 2.48 -4.14
N THR A 115 -4.30 1.31 -3.66
CA THR A 115 -3.83 0.02 -4.21
C THR A 115 -4.27 -0.18 -5.65
N VAL A 116 -5.52 0.19 -5.99
CA VAL A 116 -6.03 0.15 -7.36
C VAL A 116 -5.23 1.10 -8.25
N ARG A 117 -5.01 2.33 -7.80
CA ARG A 117 -4.27 3.35 -8.56
C ARG A 117 -2.84 2.93 -8.85
N LEU A 118 -2.15 2.35 -7.87
CA LEU A 118 -0.80 1.81 -8.07
C LEU A 118 -0.77 0.69 -9.11
N ARG A 119 -1.78 -0.18 -9.14
CA ARG A 119 -1.90 -1.24 -10.14
C ARG A 119 -2.18 -0.70 -11.55
N GLU A 120 -2.93 0.38 -11.70
CA GLU A 120 -3.10 1.06 -12.98
C GLU A 120 -1.76 1.63 -13.49
N VAL A 121 -1.01 2.26 -12.58
CA VAL A 121 0.35 2.76 -12.87
C VAL A 121 1.28 1.62 -13.29
N GLU A 122 1.13 0.41 -12.73
CA GLU A 122 1.86 -0.77 -13.20
C GLU A 122 1.53 -1.10 -14.66
N ARG A 123 0.24 -1.18 -15.00
CA ARG A 123 -0.22 -1.59 -16.34
C ARG A 123 0.17 -0.62 -17.44
N LEU A 124 0.13 0.69 -17.17
CA LEU A 124 0.44 1.73 -18.17
C LEU A 124 1.93 1.83 -18.53
N ASN A 125 2.82 1.20 -17.76
CA ASN A 125 4.28 1.24 -17.96
C ASN A 125 4.87 -0.16 -18.28
N SER A 126 4.01 -1.13 -18.64
CA SER A 126 4.37 -2.50 -19.05
C SER A 126 4.47 -2.60 -20.56
#